data_AF-A0A643INM5-F1
#
_entry.id   AF-A0A643INM5-F1
#
_cell.length_a   1.000
_cell.length_b   1.000
_cell.length_c   1.000
_cell.angle_alpha   90.00
_cell.angle_beta   90.00
_cell.angle_gamma   90.00
#
_symmetry.space_group_name_H-M   'P 1'
#
loop_
_entity.id
_entity.type
_entity.pdbx_description
1 polymer ?
#
loop_
_entity_poly.entity_id
_entity_poly.type
_entity_poly.pdbx_seq_one_letter_code
_entity_poly.pdbx_strand_id
1 'polypeptide(L)'
;ATATDASGNTSAGSSVTVDSVAPATPVINPSNGTTLSGTAEPGSSVTLTDGNGNPIGQVTADGSGNWSFTPSTPLADGTVVNATATDPAGNTSGQGSTTVDGVAPTTPTVNLSNGSSLSGTAEPGSTVILTDGNGNPIAEVTADGSGNWTYTPSTPIANGTVVNVVAQDAAGNS
;
A
#
# COMPACT_ATOMS: atom_id res chain seq x y z
N ALA A 1 -4.24 -34.52 -26.27
CA ALA A 1 -4.51 -35.09 -27.59
C ALA A 1 -3.21 -35.56 -28.24
N THR A 2 -3.27 -36.65 -29.00
CA THR A 2 -2.24 -37.10 -29.95
C THR A 2 -2.86 -37.13 -31.35
N ALA A 3 -2.05 -36.98 -32.39
CA ALA A 3 -2.48 -37.17 -33.77
C ALA A 3 -1.66 -38.28 -34.40
N THR A 4 -2.27 -39.11 -35.25
CA THR A 4 -1.59 -40.16 -36.01
C THR A 4 -1.79 -39.92 -37.49
N ASP A 5 -0.71 -39.93 -38.28
CA ASP A 5 -0.79 -39.77 -39.73
C ASP A 5 -1.18 -41.08 -40.45
N ALA A 6 -1.42 -41.00 -41.77
CA ALA A 6 -1.80 -42.15 -42.59
C ALA A 6 -0.71 -43.24 -42.71
N SER A 7 0.54 -42.91 -42.36
CA SER A 7 1.68 -43.83 -42.33
C SER A 7 1.88 -44.48 -40.95
N GLY A 8 1.06 -44.13 -39.95
CA GLY A 8 1.08 -44.69 -38.60
C GLY A 8 1.97 -43.93 -37.61
N ASN A 9 2.57 -42.79 -37.98
CA ASN A 9 3.38 -42.01 -37.06
C ASN A 9 2.48 -41.23 -36.09
N THR A 10 2.69 -41.38 -34.79
CA THR A 10 1.90 -40.70 -33.75
C THR A 10 2.69 -39.56 -33.12
N SER A 11 2.08 -38.39 -32.97
CA SER A 11 2.67 -37.22 -32.31
C SER A 11 2.86 -37.46 -30.81
N ALA A 12 3.72 -36.64 -30.17
CA ALA A 12 3.68 -36.51 -28.72
C ALA A 12 2.30 -36.02 -28.26
N GLY A 13 1.88 -36.45 -27.07
CA GLY A 13 0.63 -36.02 -26.45
C GLY A 13 0.72 -34.60 -25.92
N SER A 14 -0.38 -33.85 -26.03
CA SER A 14 -0.61 -32.59 -25.34
C SER A 14 -1.68 -32.74 -24.24
N SER A 15 -1.54 -32.02 -23.13
CA SER A 15 -2.51 -31.97 -22.04
C SER A 15 -2.72 -30.55 -21.55
N VAL A 16 -3.87 -30.29 -20.93
CA VAL A 16 -4.22 -29.04 -20.25
C VAL A 16 -4.89 -29.38 -18.92
N THR A 17 -4.69 -28.55 -17.91
CA THR A 17 -5.42 -28.61 -16.64
C THR A 17 -6.61 -27.66 -16.71
N VAL A 18 -7.78 -28.12 -16.28
CA VAL A 18 -8.95 -27.24 -16.11
C VAL A 18 -8.85 -26.60 -14.74
N ASP A 19 -8.93 -25.27 -14.72
CA ASP A 19 -9.06 -24.49 -13.51
C ASP A 19 -10.30 -23.60 -13.63
N SER A 20 -11.19 -23.71 -12.66
CA SER A 20 -12.43 -22.94 -12.58
C SER A 20 -12.55 -22.15 -11.27
N VAL A 21 -11.47 -22.06 -10.50
CA VAL A 21 -11.46 -21.40 -9.20
C VAL A 21 -10.98 -19.97 -9.40
N ALA A 22 -11.81 -19.00 -9.05
CA ALA A 22 -11.38 -17.61 -9.08
C ALA A 22 -10.33 -17.32 -7.99
N PRO A 23 -9.37 -16.41 -8.27
CA PRO A 23 -8.47 -15.89 -7.24
C PRO A 23 -9.22 -15.24 -6.09
N ALA A 24 -8.55 -15.13 -4.95
CA ALA A 24 -9.00 -14.29 -3.85
C ALA A 24 -9.11 -12.81 -4.29
N THR A 25 -10.03 -12.07 -3.66
CA THR A 25 -10.16 -10.62 -3.88
C THR A 25 -8.83 -9.91 -3.62
N PRO A 26 -8.35 -9.06 -4.55
CA PRO A 26 -7.14 -8.26 -4.33
C PRO A 26 -7.29 -7.31 -3.14
N VAL A 27 -6.18 -7.10 -2.44
CA VAL A 27 -6.07 -6.03 -1.44
C VAL A 27 -5.39 -4.84 -2.12
N ILE A 28 -5.86 -3.63 -1.82
CA ILE A 28 -5.21 -2.38 -2.20
C ILE A 28 -4.75 -1.70 -0.91
N ASN A 29 -3.47 -1.36 -0.82
CA ASN A 29 -2.92 -0.62 0.31
C ASN A 29 -3.39 0.85 0.27
N PRO A 30 -3.41 1.55 1.41
CA PRO A 30 -3.60 2.99 1.44
C PRO A 30 -2.61 3.71 0.51
N SER A 31 -3.07 4.80 -0.10
CA SER A 31 -2.30 5.51 -1.12
C SER A 31 -2.73 6.97 -1.22
N ASN A 32 -1.74 7.83 -1.46
CA ASN A 32 -1.93 9.23 -1.84
C ASN A 32 -2.12 9.46 -3.34
N GLY A 33 -2.40 8.40 -4.10
CA GLY A 33 -2.70 8.46 -5.52
C GLY A 33 -1.47 8.55 -6.43
N THR A 34 -0.26 8.70 -5.89
CA THR A 34 0.98 8.69 -6.67
C THR A 34 1.41 7.27 -7.05
N THR A 35 1.25 6.32 -6.14
CA THR A 35 1.51 4.89 -6.36
C THR A 35 0.42 4.07 -5.70
N LEU A 36 -0.18 3.17 -6.46
CA LEU A 36 -1.10 2.16 -5.98
C LEU A 36 -0.31 0.86 -5.77
N SER A 37 -0.56 0.18 -4.66
CA SER A 37 0.07 -1.11 -4.37
C SER A 37 -0.88 -2.03 -3.64
N GLY A 38 -0.54 -3.31 -3.57
CA GLY A 38 -1.35 -4.27 -2.85
C GLY A 38 -0.93 -5.70 -3.10
N THR A 39 -1.86 -6.62 -2.86
CA THR A 39 -1.65 -8.06 -3.06
C THR A 39 -2.74 -8.69 -3.91
N ALA A 40 -2.38 -9.70 -4.69
CA ALA A 40 -3.28 -10.57 -5.44
C ALA A 40 -2.66 -11.98 -5.56
N GLU A 41 -3.33 -12.91 -6.24
CA GLU A 41 -2.73 -14.21 -6.54
C GLU A 41 -1.45 -14.04 -7.38
N PRO A 42 -0.34 -14.72 -7.03
CA PRO A 42 0.91 -14.63 -7.79
C PRO A 42 0.74 -14.90 -9.29
N GLY A 43 1.26 -14.01 -10.13
CA GLY A 43 1.16 -14.12 -11.59
C GLY A 43 -0.21 -13.75 -12.18
N SER A 44 -1.21 -13.42 -11.36
CA SER A 44 -2.50 -12.91 -11.85
C SER A 44 -2.38 -11.47 -12.38
N SER A 45 -3.26 -11.12 -13.33
CA SER A 45 -3.39 -9.76 -13.84
C SER A 45 -4.36 -8.97 -12.99
N VAL A 46 -3.88 -7.90 -12.34
CA VAL A 46 -4.68 -6.97 -11.55
C VAL A 46 -5.15 -5.81 -12.43
N THR A 47 -6.46 -5.66 -12.57
CA THR A 47 -7.09 -4.57 -13.32
C THR A 47 -7.62 -3.52 -12.36
N LEU A 48 -7.23 -2.26 -12.58
CA LEU A 48 -7.56 -1.11 -11.74
C LEU A 48 -8.56 -0.19 -12.46
N THR A 49 -9.65 0.16 -11.78
CA THR A 49 -10.67 1.10 -12.29
C THR A 49 -11.04 2.15 -11.26
N ASP A 50 -11.62 3.26 -11.70
CA ASP A 50 -12.21 4.25 -10.80
C ASP A 50 -13.60 3.79 -10.27
N GLY A 51 -14.20 4.59 -9.38
CA GLY A 51 -15.54 4.34 -8.84
C GLY A 51 -16.67 4.29 -9.88
N ASN A 52 -16.46 4.82 -11.10
CA ASN A 52 -17.41 4.77 -12.21
C ASN A 52 -17.12 3.62 -13.18
N GLY A 53 -16.06 2.84 -12.94
CA GLY A 53 -15.62 1.74 -13.80
C GLY A 53 -14.71 2.16 -14.95
N ASN A 54 -14.22 3.41 -15.01
CA ASN A 54 -13.24 3.82 -16.01
C ASN A 54 -11.88 3.17 -15.72
N PRO A 55 -11.13 2.73 -16.74
CA PRO A 55 -9.83 2.11 -16.54
C PRO A 55 -8.79 3.12 -16.01
N ILE A 56 -8.11 2.74 -14.93
CA ILE A 56 -6.93 3.44 -14.40
C ILE A 56 -5.66 2.77 -14.94
N GLY A 57 -5.61 1.44 -14.92
CA GLY A 57 -4.44 0.68 -15.33
C GLY A 57 -4.57 -0.83 -15.15
N GLN A 58 -3.51 -1.54 -15.50
CA GLN A 58 -3.37 -2.98 -15.30
C GLN A 58 -1.92 -3.31 -14.94
N VAL A 59 -1.73 -4.26 -14.03
CA VAL A 59 -0.40 -4.72 -13.58
C VAL A 59 -0.45 -6.20 -13.23
N THR A 60 0.64 -6.93 -13.42
CA THR A 60 0.74 -8.34 -13.00
C THR A 60 1.31 -8.42 -11.58
N ALA A 61 0.69 -9.23 -10.73
CA ALA A 61 1.25 -9.54 -9.42
C ALA A 61 2.51 -10.41 -9.56
N ASP A 62 3.56 -10.08 -8.80
CA ASP A 62 4.82 -10.81 -8.83
C ASP A 62 4.67 -12.24 -8.28
N GLY A 63 5.77 -13.01 -8.29
CA GLY A 63 5.77 -14.40 -7.79
C GLY A 63 5.45 -14.54 -6.29
N SER A 64 5.45 -13.44 -5.53
CA SER A 64 5.05 -13.38 -4.12
C SER A 64 3.64 -12.81 -3.94
N GLY A 65 2.96 -12.43 -5.02
CA GLY A 65 1.62 -11.85 -5.00
C GLY A 65 1.58 -10.34 -4.79
N ASN A 66 2.73 -9.66 -4.75
CA ASN A 66 2.77 -8.19 -4.60
C ASN A 66 2.61 -7.53 -5.96
N TRP A 67 1.97 -6.36 -5.99
CA TRP A 67 1.89 -5.53 -7.19
C TRP A 67 2.04 -4.05 -6.85
N SER A 68 2.50 -3.27 -7.82
CA SER A 68 2.63 -1.82 -7.74
C SER A 68 2.36 -1.19 -9.09
N PHE A 69 1.58 -0.11 -9.10
CA PHE A 69 1.23 0.66 -10.30
C PHE A 69 1.37 2.15 -10.02
N THR A 70 2.08 2.87 -10.88
CA THR A 70 2.26 4.33 -10.80
C THR A 70 1.48 4.97 -11.94
N PRO A 71 0.32 5.61 -11.66
CA PRO A 71 -0.40 6.39 -12.67
C PRO A 71 0.49 7.48 -13.27
N SER A 72 0.30 7.80 -14.56
CA SER A 72 1.06 8.89 -15.21
C SER A 72 0.75 10.27 -14.62
N THR A 73 -0.47 10.43 -14.11
CA THR A 73 -0.93 11.59 -13.36
C THR A 73 -1.42 11.07 -12.01
N PRO A 74 -0.93 11.60 -10.87
CA PRO A 74 -1.43 11.21 -9.57
C PRO A 74 -2.95 11.33 -9.50
N LEU A 75 -3.59 10.32 -8.92
CA LEU A 75 -5.03 10.34 -8.72
C LEU A 75 -5.38 11.41 -7.68
N ALA A 76 -6.50 12.09 -7.89
CA ALA A 76 -6.95 13.13 -6.97
C ALA A 76 -7.41 12.52 -5.63
N ASP A 77 -7.29 13.29 -4.56
CA ASP A 77 -7.91 12.97 -3.27
C ASP A 77 -9.40 12.62 -3.43
N GLY A 78 -9.83 11.58 -2.71
CA GLY A 78 -11.20 11.05 -2.81
C GLY A 78 -11.47 10.15 -4.01
N THR A 79 -10.49 9.92 -4.89
CA THR A 79 -10.65 8.97 -6.01
C THR A 79 -10.85 7.56 -5.45
N VAL A 80 -11.99 6.95 -5.71
CA VAL A 80 -12.21 5.52 -5.44
C VAL A 80 -11.45 4.70 -6.48
N VAL A 81 -10.63 3.77 -6.01
CA VAL A 81 -9.88 2.81 -6.83
C VAL A 81 -10.37 1.42 -6.53
N ASN A 82 -10.78 0.72 -7.57
CA ASN A 82 -11.24 -0.66 -7.52
C ASN A 82 -10.21 -1.57 -8.17
N ALA A 83 -10.08 -2.80 -7.66
CA ALA A 83 -9.18 -3.83 -8.20
C ALA A 83 -9.89 -5.17 -8.33
N THR A 84 -9.68 -5.84 -9.47
CA THR A 84 -9.96 -7.27 -9.66
C THR A 84 -8.70 -7.97 -10.15
N ALA A 85 -8.56 -9.26 -9.85
CA ALA A 85 -7.48 -10.10 -10.37
C ALA A 85 -8.06 -11.17 -11.30
N THR A 86 -7.35 -11.44 -12.40
CA THR A 86 -7.64 -12.54 -13.32
C THR A 86 -6.43 -13.48 -13.35
N ASP A 87 -6.66 -14.76 -13.00
CA ASP A 87 -5.62 -15.79 -13.00
C ASP A 87 -5.18 -16.17 -14.43
N PRO A 88 -4.11 -16.98 -14.61
CA PRO A 88 -3.67 -17.43 -15.93
C PRO A 88 -4.68 -18.33 -16.68
N ALA A 89 -5.65 -18.92 -15.98
CA ALA A 89 -6.71 -19.73 -16.57
C ALA A 89 -7.91 -18.87 -17.05
N GLY A 90 -7.95 -17.59 -16.67
CA GLY A 90 -8.98 -16.63 -17.04
C GLY A 90 -10.11 -16.47 -16.01
N ASN A 91 -9.99 -17.01 -14.80
CA ASN A 91 -10.99 -16.80 -13.75
C ASN A 91 -10.76 -15.44 -13.07
N THR A 92 -11.84 -14.70 -12.79
CA THR A 92 -11.76 -13.35 -12.20
C THR A 92 -12.28 -13.34 -10.77
N SER A 93 -11.56 -12.68 -9.88
CA SER A 93 -11.88 -12.50 -8.46
C SER A 93 -13.11 -11.62 -8.21
N GLY A 94 -13.51 -11.53 -6.94
CA GLY A 94 -14.27 -10.39 -6.44
C GLY A 94 -13.48 -9.07 -6.49
N GLN A 95 -14.16 -7.96 -6.23
CA GLN A 95 -13.58 -6.61 -6.26
C GLN A 95 -13.08 -6.17 -4.88
N GLY A 96 -11.84 -5.70 -4.81
CA GLY A 96 -11.29 -4.92 -3.70
C GLY A 96 -11.38 -3.43 -4.01
N SER A 97 -11.40 -2.57 -2.98
CA SER A 97 -11.51 -1.12 -3.16
C SER A 97 -10.74 -0.36 -2.09
N THR A 98 -10.24 0.82 -2.45
CA THR A 98 -9.70 1.84 -1.56
C THR A 98 -10.11 3.22 -2.06
N THR A 99 -9.98 4.23 -1.21
CA THR A 99 -10.11 5.63 -1.60
C THR A 99 -8.75 6.29 -1.46
N VAL A 100 -8.33 7.02 -2.49
CA VAL A 100 -7.12 7.83 -2.44
C VAL A 100 -7.27 8.90 -1.37
N ASP A 101 -6.28 8.98 -0.50
CA ASP A 101 -6.16 10.01 0.53
C ASP A 101 -4.91 10.84 0.24
N GLY A 102 -5.10 12.01 -0.35
CA GLY A 102 -4.02 12.92 -0.72
C GLY A 102 -3.77 14.02 0.31
N VAL A 103 -4.38 13.93 1.51
CA VAL A 103 -4.39 15.01 2.50
C VAL A 103 -3.38 14.71 3.60
N ALA A 104 -2.43 15.61 3.82
CA ALA A 104 -1.50 15.47 4.94
C ALA A 104 -2.20 15.65 6.31
N PRO A 105 -1.73 14.94 7.36
CA PRO A 105 -2.13 15.22 8.71
C PRO A 105 -1.95 16.69 9.10
N THR A 106 -2.78 17.18 10.01
CA THR A 106 -2.53 18.48 10.63
C THR A 106 -1.18 18.48 11.34
N THR A 107 -0.45 19.60 11.30
CA THR A 107 0.84 19.75 11.97
C THR A 107 0.75 19.26 13.42
N PRO A 108 1.60 18.30 13.84
CA PRO A 108 1.56 17.79 15.19
C PRO A 108 1.96 18.89 16.19
N THR A 109 1.40 18.80 17.40
CA THR A 109 1.81 19.66 18.51
C THR A 109 2.91 18.96 19.32
N VAL A 110 3.70 19.75 20.03
CA VAL A 110 4.72 19.24 20.96
C VAL A 110 4.59 19.98 22.28
N ASN A 111 4.42 19.24 23.36
CA ASN A 111 4.39 19.79 24.71
C ASN A 111 5.81 20.15 25.18
N LEU A 112 5.89 21.09 26.12
CA LEU A 112 7.16 21.43 26.76
C LEU A 112 7.78 20.18 27.42
N SER A 113 9.09 20.03 27.26
CA SER A 113 9.83 18.85 27.72
C SER A 113 11.13 19.25 28.44
N ASN A 114 11.55 18.41 29.38
CA ASN A 114 12.87 18.45 30.00
C ASN A 114 13.86 17.44 29.37
N GLY A 115 13.53 16.91 28.19
CA GLY A 115 14.33 15.92 27.46
C GLY A 115 14.13 14.47 27.92
N SER A 116 13.51 14.21 29.07
CA SER A 116 13.30 12.82 29.56
C SER A 116 12.04 12.17 28.98
N SER A 117 11.10 12.95 28.48
CA SER A 117 9.91 12.47 27.77
C SER A 117 9.40 13.57 26.84
N LEU A 118 9.04 13.19 25.62
CA LEU A 118 8.41 14.06 24.63
C LEU A 118 6.98 13.58 24.44
N SER A 119 6.07 14.52 24.27
CA SER A 119 4.65 14.22 24.04
C SER A 119 4.00 15.33 23.24
N GLY A 120 2.82 15.06 22.73
CA GLY A 120 2.03 16.02 22.00
C GLY A 120 0.80 15.38 21.40
N THR A 121 0.24 16.04 20.39
CA THR A 121 -0.89 15.53 19.61
C THR A 121 -0.55 15.43 18.13
N ALA A 122 -1.16 14.47 17.43
CA ALA A 122 -1.16 14.34 15.98
C ALA A 122 -2.50 13.74 15.54
N GLU A 123 -2.68 13.52 14.25
CA GLU A 123 -3.84 12.78 13.75
C GLU A 123 -3.89 11.36 14.35
N PRO A 124 -5.04 10.88 14.85
CA PRO A 124 -5.14 9.54 15.41
C PRO A 124 -4.67 8.44 14.45
N GLY A 125 -3.81 7.55 14.95
CA GLY A 125 -3.25 6.45 14.14
C GLY A 125 -2.12 6.85 13.18
N SER A 126 -1.81 8.15 13.03
CA SER A 126 -0.65 8.59 12.25
C SER A 126 0.68 8.22 12.93
N THR A 127 1.71 8.05 12.12
CA THR A 127 3.09 7.91 12.57
C THR A 127 3.68 9.28 12.83
N VAL A 128 4.15 9.52 14.04
CA VAL A 128 4.86 10.73 14.45
C VAL A 128 6.36 10.47 14.37
N ILE A 129 7.02 11.21 13.49
CA ILE A 129 8.44 11.10 13.16
C ILE A 129 9.18 12.24 13.88
N LEU A 130 10.13 11.89 14.74
CA LEU A 130 10.97 12.83 15.48
C LEU A 130 12.36 12.84 14.88
N THR A 131 12.86 14.02 14.53
CA THR A 131 14.23 14.23 14.02
C THR A 131 14.94 15.34 14.77
N ASP A 132 16.27 15.33 14.75
CA ASP A 132 17.05 16.46 15.27
C ASP A 132 17.03 17.66 14.30
N GLY A 133 17.64 18.78 14.69
CA GLY A 133 17.76 19.98 13.85
C GLY A 133 18.50 19.78 12.52
N ASN A 134 19.22 18.67 12.33
CA ASN A 134 19.92 18.30 11.10
C ASN A 134 19.13 17.27 10.26
N GLY A 135 17.97 16.82 10.74
CA GLY A 135 17.15 15.80 10.10
C GLY A 135 17.53 14.35 10.44
N ASN A 136 18.42 14.12 11.41
CA ASN A 136 18.74 12.75 11.83
C ASN A 136 17.56 12.14 12.60
N PRO A 137 17.20 10.87 12.37
CA PRO A 137 16.10 10.22 13.06
C PRO A 137 16.40 10.06 14.56
N ILE A 138 15.42 10.44 15.39
CA ILE A 138 15.43 10.22 16.84
C ILE A 138 14.50 9.05 17.17
N ALA A 139 13.26 9.12 16.71
CA ALA A 139 12.24 8.12 17.00
C ALA A 139 11.07 8.18 16.01
N GLU A 140 10.35 7.08 15.90
CA GLU A 140 9.02 7.01 15.32
C GLU A 140 8.07 6.42 16.36
N VAL A 141 6.93 7.07 16.56
CA VAL A 141 5.88 6.62 17.47
C VAL A 141 4.53 6.76 16.80
N THR A 142 3.53 5.98 17.21
CA THR A 142 2.17 6.12 16.67
C THR A 142 1.32 6.98 17.61
N ALA A 143 0.56 7.93 17.06
CA ALA A 143 -0.48 8.61 17.82
C ALA A 143 -1.62 7.64 18.13
N ASP A 144 -2.05 7.59 19.38
CA ASP A 144 -3.13 6.72 19.81
C ASP A 144 -4.48 7.10 19.15
N GLY A 145 -5.54 6.33 19.41
CA GLY A 145 -6.87 6.60 18.84
C GLY A 145 -7.51 7.93 19.28
N SER A 146 -6.92 8.63 20.25
CA SER A 146 -7.31 9.98 20.67
C SER A 146 -6.34 11.06 20.14
N GLY A 147 -5.32 10.67 19.37
CA GLY A 147 -4.32 11.58 18.80
C GLY A 147 -3.15 11.89 19.73
N ASN A 148 -3.04 11.27 20.91
CA ASN A 148 -1.90 11.51 21.81
C ASN A 148 -0.72 10.63 21.44
N TRP A 149 0.49 11.17 21.51
CA TRP A 149 1.72 10.39 21.35
C TRP A 149 2.70 10.70 22.47
N THR A 150 3.57 9.72 22.78
CA THR A 150 4.65 9.89 23.75
C THR A 150 5.91 9.15 23.29
N TYR A 151 7.07 9.71 23.61
CA TYR A 151 8.37 9.08 23.40
C TYR A 151 9.25 9.30 24.64
N THR A 152 9.80 8.22 25.19
CA THR A 152 10.73 8.26 26.33
C THR A 152 12.09 7.74 25.87
N PRO A 153 13.08 8.61 25.60
CA PRO A 153 14.40 8.17 25.20
C PRO A 153 15.13 7.47 26.36
N SER A 154 16.03 6.55 26.04
CA SER A 154 16.87 5.87 27.05
C SER A 154 17.86 6.80 27.74
N THR A 155 18.29 7.86 27.04
CA THR A 155 19.10 8.96 27.57
C THR A 155 18.34 10.26 27.31
N PRO A 156 18.12 11.12 28.32
CA PRO A 156 17.43 12.39 28.10
C PRO A 156 18.07 13.20 26.98
N ILE A 157 17.23 13.78 26.13
CA ILE A 157 17.68 14.68 25.07
C ILE A 157 18.36 15.90 25.72
N ALA A 158 19.54 16.27 25.21
CA ALA A 158 20.35 17.32 25.79
C ALA A 158 19.70 18.71 25.68
N ASN A 159 20.06 19.59 26.61
CA ASN A 159 19.61 20.99 26.57
C ASN A 159 20.05 21.66 25.26
N GLY A 160 19.12 22.40 24.64
CA GLY A 160 19.37 23.12 23.40
C GLY A 160 19.28 22.28 22.12
N THR A 161 19.03 20.97 22.22
CA THR A 161 18.70 20.16 21.04
C THR A 161 17.36 20.59 20.46
N VAL A 162 17.36 20.91 19.17
CA VAL A 162 16.13 21.11 18.40
C VAL A 162 15.57 19.74 18.04
N VAL A 163 14.27 19.53 18.29
CA VAL A 163 13.53 18.35 17.86
C VAL A 163 12.43 18.81 16.92
N ASN A 164 12.48 18.33 15.68
CA ASN A 164 11.44 18.53 14.68
C ASN A 164 10.48 17.34 14.76
N VAL A 165 9.18 17.61 14.64
CA VAL A 165 8.12 16.61 14.70
C VAL A 165 7.24 16.75 13.47
N VAL A 166 7.06 15.66 12.74
CA VAL A 166 6.19 15.55 11.56
C VAL A 166 5.25 14.37 11.79
N ALA A 167 4.01 14.47 11.32
CA ALA A 167 3.06 13.36 11.34
C ALA A 167 2.88 12.83 9.92
N GLN A 168 2.80 11.51 9.78
CA GLN A 168 2.57 10.82 8.53
C GLN A 168 1.36 9.90 8.65
N ASP A 169 0.37 10.04 7.78
CA ASP A 169 -0.78 9.13 7.75
C ASP A 169 -0.45 7.77 7.09
N ALA A 170 -1.46 6.89 7.01
CA ALA A 170 -1.31 5.59 6.38
C ALA A 170 -1.09 5.66 4.86
N ALA A 171 -1.54 6.73 4.20
CA ALA A 171 -1.36 6.97 2.77
C ALA A 171 0.03 7.54 2.43
N GLY A 172 0.80 7.92 3.45
CA GLY A 172 2.17 8.42 3.34
C GLY A 172 2.27 9.95 3.24
N ASN A 173 1.21 10.71 3.50
CA ASN A 173 1.22 12.16 3.46
C ASN A 173 1.85 12.75 4.73
N SER A 174 2.58 13.86 4.64
CA SER A 174 3.29 14.51 5.77
C SER A 174 3.35 16.02 5.65
#